data_AF-A0A1H6QKD1-F1
#
_entry.id   AF-A0A1H6QKD1-F1
#
_cell.length_a   1.000
_cell.length_b   1.000
_cell.length_c   1.000
_cell.angle_alpha   90.00
_cell.angle_beta   90.00
_cell.angle_gamma   90.00
#
_symmetry.space_group_name_H-M   'P 1'
#
loop_
_entity.id
_entity.type
_entity.pdbx_description
1 polymer ?
#
loop_
_entity_poly.entity_id
_entity_poly.type
_entity_poly.pdbx_seq_one_letter_code
_entity_poly.pdbx_strand_id
1 'polypeptide(L)'
;MKNVDTSDVHLLRKKTLWEDEKGRTLLIIDKGFEGWGPTFKWSEVEFFILNPITFVRRPYDKMANLIRAGRMKYIGECPTEYSQTFKH
;
A
#
# COMPACT_ATOMS: atom_id res chain seq x y z
N MET A 1 -0.03 20.85 -20.92
CA MET A 1 0.58 20.19 -19.75
C MET A 1 -0.20 18.91 -19.52
N LYS A 2 0.44 17.73 -19.60
CA LYS A 2 -0.22 16.47 -19.21
C LYS A 2 -0.47 16.56 -17.71
N ASN A 3 -1.71 16.32 -17.27
CA ASN A 3 -2.01 16.14 -15.86
C ASN A 3 -1.05 15.05 -15.35
N VAL A 4 -0.14 15.43 -14.46
CA VAL A 4 0.65 14.46 -13.71
C VAL A 4 -0.38 13.77 -12.84
N ASP A 5 -0.78 12.58 -13.26
CA ASP A 5 -1.65 11.72 -12.48
C ASP A 5 -0.95 11.48 -11.15
N THR A 6 -1.44 12.12 -10.09
CA THR A 6 -0.84 12.09 -8.75
C THR A 6 -0.94 10.69 -8.13
N SER A 7 -1.55 9.73 -8.83
CA SER A 7 -1.57 8.30 -8.52
C SER A 7 -0.19 7.72 -8.21
N ASP A 8 0.89 8.24 -8.82
CA ASP A 8 2.24 7.72 -8.58
C ASP A 8 2.90 8.25 -7.29
N VAL A 9 2.55 9.46 -6.83
CA VAL A 9 3.19 10.09 -5.65
C VAL A 9 2.72 9.43 -4.34
N HIS A 10 1.57 8.76 -4.35
CA HIS A 10 0.97 8.10 -3.18
C HIS A 10 1.09 6.57 -3.18
N LEU A 11 1.76 5.98 -4.18
CA LEU A 11 1.81 4.53 -4.39
C LEU A 11 2.14 3.77 -3.11
N LEU A 12 1.15 3.05 -2.58
CA LEU A 12 1.26 2.16 -1.42
C LEU A 12 1.88 2.81 -0.16
N ARG A 13 1.75 4.13 0.05
CA ARG A 13 2.29 4.78 1.26
C ARG A 13 1.71 4.13 2.53
N LYS A 14 2.49 4.08 3.62
CA LYS A 14 1.98 3.62 4.93
C LYS A 14 0.72 4.40 5.31
N LYS A 15 -0.21 3.72 5.98
CA LYS A 15 -1.51 4.24 6.43
C LYS A 15 -2.45 4.65 5.29
N THR A 16 -2.22 4.17 4.07
CA THR A 16 -3.19 4.35 2.97
C THR A 16 -4.15 3.17 2.89
N LEU A 17 -5.37 3.45 2.45
CA LEU A 17 -6.42 2.49 2.17
C LEU A 17 -6.59 2.32 0.66
N TRP A 18 -6.68 1.06 0.25
CA TRP A 18 -6.87 0.66 -1.14
C TRP A 18 -8.02 -0.34 -1.23
N GLU A 19 -8.68 -0.37 -2.37
CA GLU A 19 -9.67 -1.38 -2.72
C GLU A 19 -9.14 -2.20 -3.90
N ASP A 20 -9.22 -3.53 -3.81
CA ASP A 20 -8.83 -4.41 -4.91
C ASP A 20 -10.00 -4.74 -5.86
N GLU A 21 -9.70 -5.44 -6.95
CA GLU A 21 -10.70 -5.89 -7.94
C GLU A 21 -11.83 -6.76 -7.37
N LYS A 22 -11.68 -7.29 -6.16
CA LYS A 22 -12.69 -8.10 -5.46
C LYS A 22 -13.49 -7.29 -4.43
N GLY A 23 -13.29 -5.97 -4.37
CA GLY A 23 -13.93 -5.08 -3.39
C GLY A 23 -13.37 -5.22 -1.97
N ARG A 24 -12.19 -5.82 -1.80
CA ARG A 24 -11.56 -5.97 -0.47
C ARG A 24 -10.80 -4.70 -0.13
N THR A 25 -10.99 -4.20 1.09
CA THR A 25 -10.20 -3.08 1.61
C THR A 25 -8.85 -3.55 2.14
N LEU A 26 -7.79 -2.94 1.64
CA LEU A 26 -6.40 -3.16 2.02
C LEU A 26 -5.88 -1.91 2.77
N LEU A 27 -5.35 -2.09 3.98
CA LEU A 27 -4.65 -1.06 4.73
C LEU A 27 -3.14 -1.30 4.65
N ILE A 28 -2.40 -0.39 4.02
CA ILE A 28 -0.94 -0.49 3.95
C ILE A 28 -0.32 -0.11 5.29
N ILE A 29 0.51 -0.99 5.84
CA ILE A 29 1.16 -0.80 7.15
C ILE A 29 2.60 -0.38 6.97
N ASP A 30 3.36 -1.15 6.20
CA ASP A 30 4.78 -0.94 5.99
C ASP A 30 5.20 -1.32 4.58
N LYS A 31 6.39 -0.86 4.20
CA LYS A 31 7.12 -1.29 3.03
C LYS A 31 8.49 -1.75 3.49
N GLY A 32 8.79 -3.03 3.27
CA GLY A 32 10.12 -3.57 3.47
C GLY A 32 11.09 -3.02 2.43
N PHE A 33 12.32 -2.77 2.86
CA PHE A 33 13.42 -2.44 1.98
C PHE A 33 14.43 -3.58 1.98
N GLU A 34 15.01 -3.89 0.82
CA GLU A 34 16.18 -4.75 0.71
C GLU A 34 17.32 -3.99 0.02
N GLY A 35 18.53 -4.24 0.51
CA GLY A 35 19.77 -3.71 -0.06
C GLY A 35 20.56 -2.80 0.90
N TRP A 36 21.85 -2.64 0.61
CA TRP A 36 22.76 -1.70 1.28
C TRP A 36 23.35 -0.75 0.22
N GLY A 37 23.34 0.55 0.47
CA GLY A 37 23.90 1.56 -0.47
C GLY A 37 22.96 1.93 -1.63
N PRO A 38 23.47 2.28 -2.83
CA PRO A 38 22.67 2.86 -3.92
C PRO A 38 21.69 1.88 -4.59
N THR A 39 21.67 0.61 -4.17
CA THR A 39 20.76 -0.43 -4.68
C THR A 39 19.52 -0.60 -3.81
N PHE A 40 19.15 0.41 -3.01
CA PHE A 40 17.94 0.39 -2.19
C PHE A 40 16.71 0.12 -3.06
N LYS A 41 16.06 -1.03 -2.85
CA LYS A 41 14.83 -1.40 -3.55
C LYS A 41 13.75 -1.75 -2.53
N TRP A 42 12.52 -1.35 -2.82
CA TRP A 42 11.36 -1.83 -2.09
C TRP A 42 11.18 -3.31 -2.40
N SER A 43 11.36 -4.17 -1.40
CA SER A 43 11.23 -5.62 -1.60
C SER A 43 9.78 -6.05 -1.41
N GLU A 44 9.17 -5.62 -0.31
CA GLU A 44 7.89 -6.13 0.15
C GLU A 44 6.97 -5.01 0.64
N VAL A 45 5.67 -5.28 0.61
CA VAL A 45 4.63 -4.44 1.19
C VAL A 45 3.84 -5.28 2.16
N GLU A 46 3.63 -4.71 3.34
CA GLU A 46 2.81 -5.29 4.40
C GLU A 46 1.49 -4.55 4.47
N PHE A 47 0.40 -5.31 4.48
CA PHE A 47 -0.94 -4.74 4.56
C PHE A 47 -1.91 -5.69 5.24
N PHE A 48 -2.99 -5.13 5.79
CA PHE A 48 -4.14 -5.91 6.23
C PHE A 48 -5.23 -5.87 5.17
N ILE A 49 -5.82 -7.00 4.85
CA ILE A 49 -7.20 -7.04 4.32
C ILE A 49 -8.10 -6.82 5.54
N LEU A 50 -9.06 -5.89 5.49
CA LEU A 50 -9.85 -5.51 6.68
C LEU A 50 -11.10 -6.38 6.91
N ASN A 51 -11.60 -7.08 5.89
CA ASN A 51 -12.77 -7.95 6.02
C ASN A 51 -12.66 -9.21 5.14
N PRO A 52 -12.30 -10.38 5.70
CA PRO A 52 -11.88 -10.59 7.10
C PRO A 52 -10.52 -9.94 7.38
N ILE A 53 -10.27 -9.57 8.65
CA ILE A 53 -8.96 -9.03 9.08
C ILE A 53 -7.87 -10.08 8.86
N THR A 54 -7.00 -9.87 7.88
CA THR A 54 -5.92 -10.80 7.52
C THR A 54 -4.64 -10.03 7.21
N PHE A 55 -3.54 -10.36 7.88
CA PHE A 55 -2.22 -9.81 7.57
C PHE A 55 -1.64 -10.48 6.32
N VAL A 56 -1.13 -9.68 5.39
CA VAL A 56 -0.56 -10.16 4.13
C VAL A 56 0.74 -9.40 3.83
N ARG A 57 1.76 -10.16 3.40
CA ARG A 57 2.99 -9.61 2.82
C ARG A 57 3.14 -10.03 1.36
N ARG A 58 3.49 -9.08 0.48
CA ARG A 58 3.69 -9.33 -0.96
C ARG A 58 4.85 -8.52 -1.52
N PRO A 59 5.48 -8.97 -2.63
CA PRO A 59 6.47 -8.17 -3.32
C PRO A 59 5.92 -6.81 -3.76
N TYR A 60 6.68 -5.74 -3.54
CA TYR A 60 6.27 -4.38 -3.87
C TYR A 60 5.87 -4.24 -5.34
N ASP A 61 6.70 -4.76 -6.24
CA ASP A 61 6.48 -4.64 -7.68
C ASP A 61 5.18 -5.30 -8.15
N LYS A 62 4.78 -6.43 -7.52
CA LYS A 62 3.51 -7.09 -7.85
C LYS A 62 2.33 -6.19 -7.48
N MET A 63 2.37 -5.57 -6.30
CA MET A 63 1.32 -4.65 -5.84
C MET A 63 1.29 -3.37 -6.69
N ALA A 64 2.45 -2.79 -6.99
CA ALA A 64 2.55 -1.61 -7.85
C ALA A 64 2.02 -1.89 -9.27
N ASN A 65 2.27 -3.08 -9.81
CA ASN A 65 1.72 -3.49 -11.11
C ASN A 65 0.19 -3.63 -11.09
N LEU A 66 -0.42 -4.09 -9.99
CA LEU A 66 -1.88 -4.12 -9.85
C LEU A 66 -2.48 -2.71 -9.91
N ILE A 67 -1.83 -1.74 -9.24
CA ILE A 67 -2.25 -0.33 -9.27
C ILE A 67 -2.13 0.25 -10.68
N ARG A 68 -0.97 0.07 -11.33
CA ARG A 68 -0.75 0.55 -12.71
C ARG A 68 -1.70 -0.10 -13.73
N ALA A 69 -2.12 -1.33 -13.47
CA ALA A 69 -3.12 -2.02 -14.28
C ALA A 69 -4.57 -1.62 -13.94
N GLY A 70 -4.79 -0.67 -13.03
CA GLY A 70 -6.12 -0.21 -12.60
C GLY A 70 -6.91 -1.23 -11.77
N ARG A 71 -6.26 -2.30 -11.27
CA ARG A 71 -6.90 -3.37 -10.49
C ARG A 71 -6.92 -3.11 -8.99
N MET A 72 -6.33 -2.00 -8.59
CA MET A 72 -6.36 -1.48 -7.23
C MET A 72 -6.62 0.01 -7.27
N LYS A 73 -7.57 0.45 -6.45
CA LYS A 73 -8.01 1.84 -6.38
C LYS A 73 -7.66 2.42 -5.01
N TYR A 74 -7.08 3.62 -5.00
CA TYR A 74 -6.91 4.38 -3.76
C TYR A 74 -8.28 4.86 -3.26
N ILE A 75 -8.60 4.60 -1.99
CA ILE A 75 -9.87 5.01 -1.39
C ILE A 75 -9.72 6.02 -0.26
N GLY A 76 -8.50 6.26 0.24
CA GLY A 76 -8.23 7.30 1.22
C GLY A 76 -7.04 6.99 2.14
N GLU A 77 -6.89 7.80 3.18
CA GLU A 77 -5.98 7.54 4.29
C GLU A 77 -6.71 6.84 5.43
N CYS A 78 -6.00 6.03 6.20
CA CYS A 78 -6.49 5.48 7.45
C CYS A 78 -6.71 6.62 8.45
N PRO A 79 -7.91 6.75 9.05
CA PRO A 79 -8.19 7.80 10.01
C PRO A 79 -7.17 7.80 11.16
N THR A 80 -6.62 8.97 11.46
CA THR A 80 -5.55 9.17 12.45
C THR A 80 -5.90 8.63 13.85
N GLU A 81 -7.19 8.50 14.17
CA GLU A 81 -7.68 7.98 15.45
C GLU A 81 -7.29 6.51 15.70
N TYR A 82 -7.11 5.69 14.66
CA TYR A 82 -6.63 4.30 14.80
C TYR A 82 -5.11 4.19 14.96
N SER A 83 -4.38 5.30 14.80
CA SER A 83 -2.91 5.27 14.81
C SER A 83 -2.29 5.20 16.20
N GLN A 84 -3.09 5.32 17.27
CA GLN A 84 -2.61 5.18 18.65
C GLN A 84 -2.64 3.73 19.17
N THR A 85 -3.38 2.83 18.51
CA THR A 85 -3.63 1.47 19.05
C THR A 85 -2.54 0.45 18.72
N PHE A 86 -1.57 0.78 17.86
CA PHE A 86 -0.51 -0.13 17.41
C PHE A 86 0.90 0.23 17.94
N LYS A 87 0.99 0.93 19.07
CA LYS A 87 2.25 1.04 19.83
C LYS A 87 2.25 -0.04 20.92
N HIS A 88 2.89 -1.16 20.65
CA HIS A 88 3.35 -2.10 21.67
C HIS A 88 4.87 -2.23 21.57
#